data_AF-A0AAX3WDD6-F1
#
_entry.id   AF-A0AAX3WDD6-F1
#
_cell.length_a   1.000
_cell.length_b   1.000
_cell.length_c   1.000
_cell.angle_alpha   90.00
_cell.angle_beta   90.00
_cell.angle_gamma   90.00
#
_symmetry.space_group_name_H-M   'P 1'
#
loop_
_entity.id
_entity.type
_entity.pdbx_description
1 polymer ?
#
loop_
_entity_poly.entity_id
_entity_poly.type
_entity_poly.pdbx_seq_one_letter_code
_entity_poly.pdbx_strand_id
1 'polypeptide(L)' 'MGPPVAEGFQDYLFEYPHDGGTWALKVKASSPEDAQARLKAMAWARYKGEVAATIPVPGLLGRIFLMLTGRAAPPSP' A
#
# COMPACT_ATOMS: atom_id res chain seq x y z
N MET A 1 -11.07 8.48 6.96
CA MET A 1 -10.56 7.26 7.61
C MET A 1 -9.82 6.45 6.57
N GLY A 2 -8.57 6.05 6.82
CA GLY A 2 -7.85 5.12 5.94
C GLY A 2 -8.46 3.71 6.00
N PRO A 3 -8.17 2.83 5.02
CA PRO A 3 -8.65 1.46 5.05
C PRO A 3 -8.16 0.73 6.31
N PRO A 4 -8.92 -0.24 6.84
CA PRO A 4 -8.48 -1.05 7.97
C PRO A 4 -7.18 -1.75 7.59
N VAL A 5 -6.11 -1.43 8.31
CA VAL A 5 -4.83 -2.14 8.18
C VAL A 5 -5.08 -3.58 8.64
N ALA A 6 -4.61 -4.56 7.87
CA ALA A 6 -4.69 -5.98 8.26
C ALA A 6 -4.26 -6.11 9.74
N GLU A 7 -5.08 -6.75 10.57
CA GLU A 7 -4.88 -6.81 12.02
C GLU A 7 -3.42 -7.17 12.34
N GLY A 8 -2.76 -6.32 13.14
CA GLY A 8 -1.36 -6.49 13.53
C GLY A 8 -0.31 -5.82 12.64
N PHE A 9 -0.67 -5.19 11.51
CA PHE A 9 0.28 -4.43 10.68
C PHE A 9 0.14 -2.92 10.87
N GLN A 10 1.27 -2.21 10.89
CA GLN A 10 1.35 -0.75 11.01
C GLN A 10 2.31 -0.18 9.96
N ASP A 11 2.16 1.11 9.66
CA ASP A 11 3.07 1.85 8.79
C ASP A 11 4.26 2.37 9.61
N TYR A 12 5.47 1.94 9.26
CA TYR A 12 6.72 2.43 9.83
C TYR A 12 7.41 3.36 8.84
N LEU A 13 7.73 4.57 9.27
CA LEU A 13 8.37 5.61 8.45
C LEU A 13 9.89 5.50 8.55
N PHE A 14 10.57 5.58 7.41
CA PHE A 14 12.03 5.63 7.33
C PHE A 14 12.46 6.82 6.49
N GLU A 15 13.43 7.57 6.98
CA GLU A 15 14.04 8.68 6.26
C GLU A 15 15.37 8.25 5.65
N TYR A 16 15.71 8.82 4.49
CA TYR A 16 16.98 8.57 3.81
C TYR A 16 17.40 9.78 2.98
N PRO A 17 18.71 10.08 2.91
CA PRO A 17 19.22 11.12 2.03
C PRO A 17 19.26 10.63 0.57
N HIS A 18 18.83 11.47 -0.36
CA HIS A 18 18.98 11.23 -1.79
C HIS A 18 18.96 12.56 -2.56
N ASP A 19 19.91 12.72 -3.49
CA ASP A 19 20.06 13.90 -4.35
C ASP A 19 20.05 15.25 -3.59
N GLY A 20 20.82 15.31 -2.49
CA GLY A 20 20.93 16.51 -1.66
C GLY A 20 19.71 16.82 -0.78
N GLY A 21 18.65 16.00 -0.83
CA GLY A 21 17.46 16.13 0.01
C GLY A 21 17.27 14.96 0.98
N THR A 22 16.39 15.13 1.96
CA THR A 22 15.91 14.05 2.83
C THR A 22 14.53 13.60 2.35
N TRP A 23 14.40 12.32 2.07
CA TRP A 23 13.18 11.67 1.62
C TRP A 23 12.68 10.69 2.66
N ALA A 24 11.41 10.31 2.56
CA ALA A 24 10.83 9.33 3.45
C ALA A 24 10.03 8.27 2.68
N LEU A 25 10.09 7.03 3.16
CA LEU A 25 9.30 5.91 2.65
C LEU A 25 8.58 5.21 3.81
N LYS A 26 7.40 4.66 3.53
CA LYS A 26 6.61 3.91 4.50
C LYS A 26 6.70 2.41 4.21
N VAL A 27 6.90 1.62 5.26
CA VAL A 27 6.90 0.16 5.20
C VAL A 27 5.77 -0.37 6.06
N LYS A 28 4.86 -1.14 5.47
CA LYS A 28 3.90 -1.95 6.23
C LYS A 28 4.60 -3.17 6.82
N ALA A 29 4.56 -3.30 8.14
CA ALA A 29 5.16 -4.42 8.87
C ALA A 29 4.39 -4.72 10.17
N SER A 30 4.62 -5.88 10.78
CA SER A 30 3.95 -6.27 12.04
C SER A 30 4.64 -5.73 13.29
N SER A 31 5.93 -5.41 13.20
CA SER A 31 6.73 -4.83 14.28
C SER A 31 7.82 -3.90 13.70
N PRO A 32 8.47 -3.06 14.53
CA PRO A 32 9.61 -2.28 14.10
C PRO A 32 10.76 -3.13 13.53
N GLU A 33 10.99 -4.31 14.11
CA GLU A 33 12.05 -5.25 13.69
C GLU A 33 11.74 -5.84 12.30
N ASP A 34 10.49 -6.25 12.05
CA ASP A 34 10.04 -6.68 10.72
C ASP A 34 10.17 -5.54 9.70
N ALA A 35 9.84 -4.31 10.09
CA ALA A 35 10.00 -3.14 9.22
C ALA A 35 11.46 -2.91 8.81
N GLN A 36 12.40 -2.99 9.77
CA GLN A 36 13.83 -2.88 9.48
C GLN A 36 14.35 -4.03 8.62
N ALA A 37 13.89 -5.26 8.85
CA ALA A 37 14.26 -6.42 8.04
C ALA A 37 13.80 -6.25 6.58
N ARG A 38 12.58 -5.76 6.37
CA ARG A 38 12.06 -5.43 5.03
C ARG A 38 12.83 -4.30 4.37
N LEU A 39 13.18 -3.24 5.09
CA LEU A 39 14.01 -2.15 4.56
C LEU A 39 15.36 -2.68 4.04
N LYS A 40 16.01 -3.58 4.79
CA LYS A 40 17.26 -4.23 4.35
C LYS A 40 17.04 -5.07 3.08
N ALA A 41 15.93 -5.79 2.99
CA ALA A 41 15.59 -6.58 1.81
C ALA A 41 15.32 -5.71 0.56
N MET A 42 14.88 -4.45 0.72
CA MET A 42 14.64 -3.54 -0.41
C MET A 42 15.89 -3.21 -1.22
N ALA A 43 17.09 -3.32 -0.65
CA ALA A 43 18.33 -3.17 -1.41
C ALA A 43 18.44 -4.19 -2.57
N TRP A 44 17.71 -5.30 -2.49
CA TRP A 44 17.63 -6.35 -3.50
C TRP A 44 16.34 -6.30 -4.33
N ALA A 45 15.50 -5.28 -4.12
CA ALA A 45 14.27 -5.12 -4.87
C ALA A 45 14.58 -4.93 -6.36
N ARG A 46 13.72 -5.52 -7.21
CA ARG A 46 13.80 -5.34 -8.66
C ARG A 46 12.77 -4.33 -9.09
N TYR A 47 13.15 -3.38 -9.94
CA TYR A 47 12.20 -2.51 -10.61
C TYR A 47 11.23 -3.35 -11.46
N LYS A 48 9.93 -3.14 -11.28
CA LYS A 48 8.85 -3.90 -11.96
C LYS A 48 7.93 -3.01 -12.80
N GLY A 49 8.30 -1.75 -13.00
CA GLY A 49 7.46 -0.74 -13.64
C GLY A 49 6.76 0.17 -12.63
N GLU A 50 5.83 0.98 -13.14
CA GLU A 50 5.09 1.97 -12.38
C GLU A 50 3.76 1.40 -11.87
N VAL A 51 3.34 1.84 -10.69
CA VAL A 51 1.99 1.55 -10.18
C VAL A 51 1.01 2.47 -10.90
N ALA A 52 0.34 1.95 -11.93
CA ALA A 52 -0.64 2.72 -12.71
C ALA A 52 -1.91 3.07 -11.91
N ALA A 53 -2.33 2.19 -11.00
CA ALA A 53 -3.49 2.42 -10.15
C ALA A 53 -3.40 1.61 -8.83
N THR A 54 -3.92 2.18 -7.75
CA THR A 54 -4.20 1.46 -6.50
C THR A 54 -5.70 1.38 -6.32
N ILE A 55 -6.27 0.18 -6.44
CA ILE A 55 -7.72 -0.03 -6.31
C ILE A 55 -8.02 -0.57 -4.91
N PRO A 56 -8.66 0.21 -4.02
CA PRO A 56 -9.08 -0.29 -2.71
C PRO A 56 -10.25 -1.27 -2.91
N VAL A 57 -10.02 -2.55 -2.59
CA VAL A 57 -11.08 -3.56 -2.68
C VAL A 57 -11.95 -3.46 -1.42
N PRO A 58 -13.27 -3.24 -1.54
CA PRO A 58 -14.15 -3.24 -0.39
C PRO A 58 -14.17 -4.63 0.28
N GLY A 59 -14.27 -4.66 1.61
CA GLY A 59 -14.49 -5.90 2.37
C GLY A 59 -15.81 -6.58 1.99
N LEU A 60 -16.12 -7.74 2.59
CA LEU A 60 -17.29 -8.57 2.25
C LEU A 60 -18.60 -7.78 2.18
N LEU A 61 -18.82 -6.85 3.11
CA LEU A 61 -19.99 -5.96 3.12
C LEU A 61 -20.00 -4.94 1.98
N GLY A 62 -18.83 -4.42 1.60
CA GLY A 62 -18.70 -3.52 0.46
C GLY A 62 -18.88 -4.25 -0.88
N ARG A 63 -18.54 -5.54 -0.96
CA ARG A 63 -18.88 -6.40 -2.11
C ARG A 63 -20.39 -6.60 -2.25
N ILE A 64 -21.09 -6.85 -1.14
CA ILE A 64 -22.55 -6.96 -1.12
C ILE A 64 -23.19 -5.62 -1.54
N PHE A 65 -22.68 -4.49 -1.05
CA PHE A 65 -23.15 -3.16 -1.46
C PHE A 65 -22.92 -2.91 -2.97
N LEU A 66 -21.76 -3.31 -3.52
CA LEU A 66 -21.49 -3.21 -4.96
C LEU A 66 -22.41 -4.09 -5.81
N MET A 67 -22.80 -5.27 -5.29
CA MET A 67 -23.76 -6.16 -5.95
C MET A 67 -25.19 -5.60 -5.90
N LEU A 68 -25.58 -4.94 -4.80
CA LEU A 68 -26.92 -4.35 -4.64
C LEU A 68 -27.10 -3.03 -5.41
N THR A 69 -26.03 -2.32 -5.73
CA THR A 69 -26.07 -1.02 -6.43
C THR A 69 -25.87 -1.10 -7.95
N GLY A 70 -25.68 -2.30 -8.51
CA GLY A 70 -25.89 -2.58 -9.93
C GLY A 70 -25.19 -1.66 -10.93
N ARG A 71 -24.05 -2.11 -11.48
CA ARG A 71 -23.57 -1.77 -12.83
C ARG A 71 -23.42 -0.26 -13.12
N ALA A 72 -22.37 0.36 -12.57
CA ALA A 72 -21.72 1.44 -13.30
C ALA A 72 -20.78 0.81 -14.34
N ALA A 73 -21.13 0.96 -15.63
CA ALA A 73 -20.25 0.57 -16.73
C ALA A 73 -18.89 1.29 -16.60
N PRO A 74 -17.76 0.63 -16.92
CA PRO A 74 -16.48 1.32 -16.94
C PRO A 74 -16.55 2.49 -17.96
N PRO A 75 -15.96 3.66 -17.66
CA PRO A 75 -15.82 4.71 -18.66
C PRO A 75 -15.04 4.15 -19.85
N SER A 76 -15.58 4.38 -21.04
CA SER A 76 -14.95 4.02 -22.32
C SER A 76 -13.63 4.81 -22.51
N PRO A 77 -12.66 4.26 -23.26
CA PRO A 77 -11.30 4.80 -23.37
C PRO A 77 -11.23 6.21 -23.94
#